data_AF-A0A0K8WIQ1-F1
#
_entry.id   AF-A0A0K8WIQ1-F1
#
_cell.length_a   1.000
_cell.length_b   1.000
_cell.length_c   1.000
_cell.angle_alpha   90.00
_cell.angle_beta   90.00
_cell.angle_gamma   90.00
#
_symmetry.space_group_name_H-M   'P 1'
#
loop_
_entity.id
_entity.type
_entity.pdbx_description
1 polymer ?
#
loop_
_entity_poly.entity_id
_entity_poly.type
_entity_poly.pdbx_seq_one_letter_code
_entity_poly.pdbx_strand_id
1 'polypeptide(L)'
;MFMVMRLLWKNLRELDGKYKDERSENYFLFSYLQCISISIAYYAFVKHIGPKIMEKRKPLDLKYVLLAYNAAQVFINGGVFISAIYFIWLHKPYDRLSCMMPIRQRTEIGMLELKFAYGYYLLKIIDFADTVFFVLRKHQHQVSFLHVYHHILMVGSLFFRCALFVRWSWRITSHC
;
A
#
# COMPACT_ATOMS: atom_id res chain seq x y z
N MET A 1 14.50 -25.41 5.84
CA MET A 1 13.48 -24.34 5.95
C MET A 1 13.93 -23.14 6.80
N PHE A 2 14.43 -23.35 8.03
CA PHE A 2 14.89 -22.26 8.91
C PHE A 2 16.07 -21.42 8.36
N MET A 3 17.02 -22.07 7.68
CA MET A 3 18.20 -21.40 7.11
C MET A 3 17.85 -20.46 5.95
N VAL A 4 16.96 -20.91 5.05
CA VAL A 4 16.46 -20.09 3.94
C VAL A 4 15.70 -18.87 4.47
N MET A 5 14.87 -19.05 5.49
CA MET A 5 14.14 -17.94 6.11
C MET A 5 15.09 -16.93 6.76
N ARG A 6 16.17 -17.38 7.42
CA ARG A 6 17.21 -16.49 7.95
C ARG A 6 17.97 -15.75 6.85
N LEU A 7 18.25 -16.41 5.72
CA LEU A 7 18.94 -15.80 4.58
C LEU A 7 18.08 -14.71 3.93
N LEU A 8 16.81 -15.03 3.64
CA LEU A 8 15.83 -14.06 3.12
C LEU A 8 15.65 -12.89 4.08
N TRP A 9 15.57 -13.17 5.37
CA TRP A 9 15.44 -12.15 6.39
C TRP A 9 16.62 -11.17 6.38
N LYS A 10 17.87 -11.68 6.31
CA LYS A 10 19.07 -10.84 6.25
C LYS A 10 19.08 -9.99 4.97
N ASN A 11 18.89 -10.62 3.82
CA ASN A 11 18.90 -9.93 2.53
C ASN A 11 17.81 -8.84 2.44
N LEU A 12 16.60 -9.10 2.93
CA LEU A 12 15.52 -8.11 2.94
C LEU A 12 15.80 -6.94 3.89
N ARG A 13 16.42 -7.19 5.05
CA ARG A 13 16.86 -6.11 5.95
C ARG A 13 17.97 -5.26 5.33
N GLU A 14 18.91 -5.87 4.62
CA GLU A 14 19.96 -5.14 3.90
C GLU A 14 19.38 -4.28 2.77
N LEU A 15 18.37 -4.78 2.05
CA LEU A 15 17.64 -3.98 1.06
C LEU A 15 16.92 -2.79 1.69
N ASP A 16 16.24 -3.00 2.82
CA ASP A 16 15.58 -1.92 3.56
C ASP A 16 16.61 -0.84 3.97
N GLY A 17 17.73 -1.23 4.59
CA GLY A 17 18.78 -0.30 4.99
C GLY A 17 19.46 0.43 3.81
N LYS A 18 19.54 -0.19 2.63
CA LYS A 18 20.17 0.41 1.46
C LYS A 18 19.25 1.37 0.69
N TYR A 19 17.95 1.07 0.62
CA TYR A 19 17.05 1.79 -0.28
C TYR A 19 16.02 2.66 0.42
N LYS A 20 15.60 2.34 1.65
CA LYS A 20 14.55 3.06 2.38
C LYS A 20 14.85 4.55 2.52
N ASP A 21 13.82 5.38 2.37
CA ASP A 21 13.90 6.81 2.67
C ASP A 21 14.06 7.00 4.19
N GLU A 22 15.16 7.62 4.61
CA GLU A 22 15.49 7.90 6.01
C GLU A 22 14.38 8.67 6.74
N ARG A 23 13.58 9.46 6.03
CA ARG A 23 12.45 10.21 6.60
C ARG A 23 11.30 9.30 7.04
N SER A 24 11.25 8.09 6.51
CA SER A 24 10.19 7.09 6.73
C SER A 24 10.63 5.94 7.64
N GLU A 25 11.81 6.04 8.27
CA GLU A 25 12.42 4.95 9.04
C GLU A 25 11.48 4.37 10.09
N ASN A 26 10.76 5.25 10.79
CA ASN A 26 9.87 4.92 11.90
C ASN A 26 8.40 4.68 11.50
N TYR A 27 8.08 4.65 10.22
CA TYR A 27 6.70 4.48 9.77
C TYR A 27 6.23 3.03 9.91
N PHE A 28 5.02 2.86 10.46
CA PHE A 28 4.41 1.56 10.67
C PHE A 28 4.02 0.89 9.35
N LEU A 29 4.17 -0.43 9.25
CA LEU A 29 3.95 -1.22 8.03
C LEU A 29 4.75 -0.76 6.81
N PHE A 30 5.82 0.00 7.02
CA PHE A 30 6.61 0.61 5.95
C PHE A 30 8.02 0.02 5.91
N SER A 31 8.09 -1.29 5.67
CA SER A 31 9.32 -2.04 5.42
C SER A 31 9.08 -3.16 4.41
N TYR A 32 10.13 -3.59 3.71
CA TYR A 32 10.03 -4.66 2.70
C TYR A 32 9.42 -5.92 3.29
N LEU A 33 9.89 -6.32 4.47
CA LEU A 33 9.43 -7.52 5.12
C LEU A 33 7.94 -7.40 5.49
N GLN A 34 7.53 -6.29 6.10
CA GLN A 34 6.11 -6.09 6.45
C GLN A 34 5.22 -6.09 5.21
N CYS A 35 5.62 -5.41 4.13
CA CYS A 35 4.86 -5.35 2.88
C CYS A 35 4.72 -6.73 2.22
N ILE A 36 5.77 -7.54 2.22
CA ILE A 36 5.72 -8.91 1.69
C ILE A 36 4.87 -9.79 2.60
N SER A 37 5.10 -9.73 3.91
CA SER A 37 4.37 -10.52 4.90
C SER A 37 2.87 -10.24 4.85
N ILE A 38 2.44 -8.98 4.79
CA ILE A 38 1.02 -8.63 4.73
C ILE A 38 0.37 -9.07 3.42
N SER A 39 1.07 -8.94 2.28
CA SER A 39 0.59 -9.41 0.98
C SER A 39 0.44 -10.94 0.92
N ILE A 40 1.39 -11.68 1.48
CA ILE A 40 1.31 -13.15 1.58
C ILE A 40 0.19 -13.56 2.52
N ALA A 41 0.08 -12.92 3.70
CA ALA A 41 -0.98 -13.21 4.66
C ALA A 41 -2.37 -12.96 4.07
N TYR A 42 -2.52 -11.84 3.36
CA TYR A 42 -3.72 -11.49 2.61
C TYR A 42 -4.08 -12.56 1.57
N TYR A 43 -3.13 -12.92 0.69
CA TYR A 43 -3.36 -13.92 -0.35
C TYR A 43 -3.74 -15.28 0.26
N ALA A 44 -2.99 -15.73 1.27
CA ALA A 44 -3.23 -16.97 1.98
C ALA A 44 -4.62 -16.98 2.64
N PHE A 45 -5.01 -15.85 3.25
CA PHE A 45 -6.34 -15.71 3.83
C PHE A 45 -7.43 -15.81 2.77
N VAL A 46 -7.34 -15.02 1.71
CA VAL A 46 -8.41 -14.89 0.71
C VAL A 46 -8.59 -16.17 -0.11
N LYS A 47 -7.50 -16.85 -0.49
CA LYS A 47 -7.56 -18.04 -1.36
C LYS A 47 -7.64 -19.36 -0.62
N HIS A 48 -7.13 -19.46 0.61
CA HIS A 48 -7.03 -20.75 1.29
C HIS A 48 -7.72 -20.76 2.66
N ILE A 49 -7.28 -19.90 3.58
CA ILE A 49 -7.68 -20.00 4.99
C ILE A 49 -9.15 -19.58 5.18
N GLY A 50 -9.53 -18.41 4.66
CA GLY A 50 -10.87 -17.87 4.79
C GLY A 50 -11.95 -18.76 4.17
N PRO A 51 -11.83 -19.20 2.90
CA PRO A 51 -12.79 -20.13 2.30
C PRO A 51 -12.94 -21.43 3.08
N LYS A 52 -11.82 -22.01 3.57
CA LYS A 52 -11.83 -23.26 4.36
C LYS A 52 -12.50 -23.08 5.72
N ILE A 53 -12.30 -21.94 6.40
CA ILE A 53 -13.00 -21.63 7.65
C ILE A 53 -14.50 -21.46 7.40
N MET A 54 -14.85 -20.78 6.31
CA MET A 54 -16.23 -20.48 5.97
C MET A 54 -16.99 -21.69 5.41
N GLU A 55 -16.32 -22.71 4.89
CA GLU A 55 -16.95 -23.94 4.37
C GLU A 55 -18.00 -24.51 5.35
N LYS A 56 -17.61 -24.64 6.63
CA LYS A 56 -18.44 -25.19 7.71
C LYS A 56 -19.34 -24.16 8.41
N ARG A 57 -19.34 -22.90 7.98
CA ARG A 57 -20.11 -21.80 8.61
C ARG A 57 -21.16 -21.24 7.65
N LYS A 58 -22.24 -20.67 8.20
CA LYS A 58 -23.20 -19.88 7.40
C LYS A 58 -22.55 -18.53 7.01
N PRO A 59 -22.94 -17.92 5.87
CA PRO A 59 -22.43 -16.59 5.50
C PRO A 59 -22.79 -15.56 6.58
N LEU A 60 -21.85 -14.70 6.93
CA LEU A 60 -22.08 -13.64 7.90
C LEU A 60 -22.88 -12.50 7.25
N ASP A 61 -23.92 -11.99 7.92
CA ASP A 61 -24.60 -10.77 7.46
C ASP A 61 -23.81 -9.54 7.92
N LEU A 62 -22.94 -9.06 7.04
CA LEU A 62 -22.09 -7.88 7.26
C LEU A 62 -22.58 -6.68 6.45
N LYS A 63 -23.86 -6.63 6.06
CA LYS A 63 -24.39 -5.58 5.16
C LYS A 63 -24.11 -4.16 5.66
N TYR A 64 -24.43 -3.87 6.92
CA TYR A 64 -24.22 -2.53 7.49
C TYR A 64 -22.75 -2.20 7.72
N VAL A 65 -21.93 -3.20 8.10
CA VAL A 65 -20.48 -3.05 8.23
C VAL A 65 -19.87 -2.67 6.89
N LEU A 66 -20.26 -3.37 5.82
CA LEU A 66 -19.75 -3.13 4.48
C LEU A 66 -20.22 -1.78 3.92
N LEU A 67 -21.46 -1.38 4.22
CA LEU A 67 -21.96 -0.06 3.84
C LEU A 67 -21.15 1.06 4.53
N ALA A 68 -20.95 0.95 5.84
CA ALA A 68 -20.16 1.92 6.60
C ALA A 68 -18.70 1.97 6.13
N TYR A 69 -18.11 0.80 5.87
CA TYR A 69 -16.75 0.67 5.36
C TYR A 69 -16.59 1.31 3.98
N ASN A 70 -17.47 0.99 3.03
CA ASN A 70 -17.43 1.57 1.68
C ASN A 70 -17.65 3.08 1.71
N ALA A 71 -18.58 3.56 2.54
CA ALA A 71 -18.80 4.99 2.73
C ALA A 71 -17.53 5.68 3.28
N ALA A 72 -16.90 5.09 4.31
CA ALA A 72 -15.65 5.60 4.87
C ALA A 72 -14.53 5.63 3.80
N GLN A 73 -14.39 4.58 3.00
CA GLN A 73 -13.44 4.56 1.88
C GLN A 73 -13.70 5.68 0.88
N VAL A 74 -14.96 5.94 0.51
CA VAL A 74 -15.30 7.03 -0.42
C VAL A 74 -14.85 8.38 0.15
N PHE A 75 -15.15 8.66 1.41
CA PHE A 75 -14.75 9.92 2.05
C PHE A 75 -13.23 10.04 2.19
N ILE A 76 -12.53 8.98 2.61
CA ILE A 76 -11.08 9.01 2.79
C ILE A 76 -10.37 9.16 1.45
N ASN A 77 -10.75 8.39 0.42
CA ASN A 77 -10.17 8.51 -0.91
C ASN A 77 -10.46 9.89 -1.52
N GLY A 78 -11.68 10.41 -1.37
CA GLY A 78 -12.04 11.76 -1.80
C GLY A 78 -11.21 12.84 -1.10
N GLY A 79 -11.02 12.71 0.21
CA GLY A 79 -10.17 13.62 0.99
C GLY A 79 -8.71 13.61 0.55
N VAL A 80 -8.15 12.43 0.29
CA VAL A 80 -6.77 12.29 -0.25
C VAL A 80 -6.68 12.91 -1.64
N PHE A 81 -7.67 12.70 -2.51
CA PHE A 81 -7.71 13.28 -3.85
C PHE A 81 -7.73 14.82 -3.81
N ILE A 82 -8.62 15.41 -3.00
CA ILE A 82 -8.70 16.86 -2.81
C ILE A 82 -7.39 17.41 -2.22
N SER A 83 -6.82 16.73 -1.23
CA SER A 83 -5.57 17.14 -0.60
C SER A 83 -4.39 17.09 -1.58
N ALA A 84 -4.35 16.09 -2.46
CA ALA A 84 -3.33 16.00 -3.50
C ALA A 84 -3.44 17.14 -4.53
N ILE A 85 -4.66 17.51 -4.93
CA ILE A 85 -4.90 18.68 -5.79
C ILE A 85 -4.44 19.94 -5.06
N TYR A 86 -4.89 20.17 -3.84
CA TYR A 86 -4.51 21.34 -3.03
C TYR A 86 -2.98 21.45 -2.89
N PHE A 87 -2.29 20.33 -2.65
CA PHE A 87 -0.85 20.27 -2.56
C PHE A 87 -0.17 20.71 -3.87
N ILE A 88 -0.56 20.14 -5.02
CA ILE A 88 0.03 20.47 -6.33
C ILE A 88 -0.21 21.94 -6.69
N TRP A 89 -1.43 22.45 -6.48
CA TRP A 89 -1.83 23.77 -6.97
C TRP A 89 -1.38 24.94 -6.08
N LEU A 90 -1.33 24.75 -4.76
CA LEU A 90 -1.00 25.84 -3.84
C LEU A 90 0.45 25.85 -3.40
N HIS A 91 1.01 24.68 -3.08
CA HIS A 91 2.43 24.63 -2.70
C HIS A 91 3.35 24.67 -3.92
N LYS A 92 2.80 24.44 -5.13
CA LYS A 92 3.52 24.37 -6.41
C LYS A 92 4.90 23.72 -6.26
N PRO A 93 4.97 22.51 -5.69
CA PRO A 93 6.23 21.82 -5.44
C PRO A 93 6.99 21.48 -6.74
N TYR A 94 6.30 21.52 -7.88
CA TYR A 94 6.82 21.16 -9.18
C TYR A 94 6.59 22.30 -10.17
N ASP A 95 7.65 22.73 -10.86
CA ASP A 95 7.59 23.79 -11.88
C ASP A 95 6.76 23.38 -13.10
N ARG A 96 6.68 22.07 -13.37
CA ARG A 96 5.94 21.48 -14.48
C ARG A 96 5.18 20.25 -14.00
N LEU A 97 4.03 19.98 -14.62
CA LEU A 97 3.31 18.72 -14.41
C LEU A 97 3.99 17.52 -15.10
N SER A 98 4.99 17.78 -15.95
CA SER A 98 5.90 16.79 -16.49
C SER A 98 7.11 16.61 -15.57
N CYS A 99 7.55 15.36 -15.40
CA CYS A 99 8.73 15.01 -14.60
C CYS A 99 8.67 15.49 -13.13
N MET A 100 7.58 15.17 -12.43
CA MET A 100 7.45 15.42 -11.00
C MET A 100 8.43 14.53 -10.21
N MET A 101 9.49 15.15 -9.70
CA MET A 101 10.54 14.47 -8.95
C MET A 101 10.22 14.46 -7.45
N PRO A 102 10.36 13.32 -6.75
CA PRO A 102 10.06 13.27 -5.33
C PRO A 102 11.00 14.20 -4.53
N ILE A 103 10.44 15.04 -3.66
CA ILE A 103 11.21 15.94 -2.81
C ILE A 103 11.79 15.12 -1.66
N ARG A 104 13.12 14.95 -1.66
CA ARG A 104 13.84 14.13 -0.65
C ARG A 104 14.23 14.86 0.61
N GLN A 105 14.32 16.18 0.52
CA GLN A 105 14.81 16.99 1.62
C GLN A 105 13.82 16.92 2.79
N ARG A 106 14.34 17.05 4.01
CA ARG A 106 13.52 17.20 5.23
C ARG A 106 12.96 18.61 5.34
N THR A 107 12.36 19.12 4.27
CA THR A 107 11.60 20.37 4.24
C THR A 107 10.15 20.11 4.63
N GLU A 108 9.41 21.15 4.98
CA GLU A 108 7.98 21.03 5.29
C GLU A 108 7.20 20.39 4.14
N ILE A 109 7.42 20.85 2.91
CA ILE A 109 6.80 20.33 1.68
C ILE A 109 7.21 18.87 1.43
N GLY A 110 8.49 18.53 1.57
CA GLY A 110 8.97 17.16 1.36
C GLY A 110 8.41 16.17 2.40
N MET A 111 8.31 16.59 3.67
CA MET A 111 7.67 15.78 4.71
C MET A 111 6.17 15.64 4.49
N LEU A 112 5.51 16.68 3.97
CA LEU A 112 4.09 16.64 3.62
C LEU A 112 3.83 15.68 2.45
N GLU A 113 4.64 15.72 1.39
CA GLU A 113 4.60 14.77 0.28
C GLU A 113 4.73 13.32 0.78
N LEU A 114 5.71 13.07 1.65
CA LEU A 114 5.93 11.75 2.23
C LEU A 114 4.74 11.29 3.09
N LYS A 115 4.14 12.18 3.87
CA LYS A 115 2.94 11.86 4.67
C LYS A 115 1.76 11.50 3.77
N PHE A 116 1.55 12.20 2.67
CA PHE A 116 0.49 11.85 1.71
C PHE A 116 0.75 10.50 1.05
N ALA A 117 1.98 10.26 0.58
CA ALA A 117 2.35 8.99 -0.03
C ALA A 117 2.17 7.81 0.95
N TYR A 118 2.60 7.99 2.19
CA TYR A 118 2.42 7.01 3.25
C TYR A 118 0.95 6.79 3.63
N GLY A 119 0.17 7.86 3.79
CA GLY A 119 -1.27 7.77 4.08
C GLY A 119 -2.03 7.03 2.98
N TYR A 120 -1.70 7.30 1.70
CA TYR A 120 -2.28 6.58 0.57
C TYR A 120 -1.85 5.11 0.52
N TYR A 121 -0.60 4.80 0.88
CA TYR A 121 -0.14 3.42 1.03
C TYR A 121 -0.94 2.66 2.10
N LEU A 122 -1.16 3.25 3.28
CA LEU A 122 -1.99 2.64 4.32
C LEU A 122 -3.44 2.44 3.85
N LEU A 123 -3.99 3.39 3.10
CA LEU A 123 -5.33 3.26 2.52
C LEU A 123 -5.44 2.04 1.59
N LYS A 124 -4.41 1.77 0.78
CA LYS A 124 -4.37 0.57 -0.07
C LYS A 124 -4.20 -0.74 0.68
N ILE A 125 -3.60 -0.71 1.87
CA ILE A 125 -3.63 -1.86 2.78
C ILE A 125 -5.04 -2.07 3.32
N ILE A 126 -5.74 -1.00 3.70
CA ILE A 126 -7.12 -1.09 4.21
C ILE A 126 -8.02 -1.72 3.15
N ASP A 127 -7.85 -1.39 1.86
CA ASP A 127 -8.57 -2.00 0.74
C ASP A 127 -8.49 -3.55 0.69
N PHE A 128 -7.51 -4.18 1.37
CA PHE A 128 -7.50 -5.65 1.52
C PHE A 128 -8.73 -6.18 2.28
N ALA A 129 -9.27 -5.39 3.21
CA ALA A 129 -10.42 -5.76 4.03
C ALA A 129 -11.68 -6.01 3.19
N ASP A 130 -11.82 -5.37 2.02
CA ASP A 130 -12.93 -5.61 1.08
C ASP A 130 -13.06 -7.09 0.72
N THR A 131 -11.95 -7.69 0.28
CA THR A 131 -11.96 -9.11 -0.09
C THR A 131 -12.13 -10.02 1.12
N VAL A 132 -11.63 -9.62 2.29
CA VAL A 132 -11.85 -10.35 3.54
C VAL A 132 -13.35 -10.42 3.81
N PHE A 133 -14.07 -9.30 3.69
CA PHE A 133 -15.52 -9.28 3.83
C PHE A 133 -16.24 -10.10 2.76
N PHE A 134 -15.80 -10.07 1.50
CA PHE A 134 -16.38 -10.94 0.45
C PHE A 134 -16.22 -12.42 0.78
N VAL A 135 -15.06 -12.82 1.31
CA VAL A 135 -14.81 -14.19 1.73
C VAL A 135 -15.72 -14.58 2.90
N LEU A 136 -15.85 -13.73 3.92
CA LEU A 136 -16.70 -13.94 5.09
C LEU A 136 -18.20 -13.97 4.75
N ARG A 137 -18.63 -13.30 3.68
CA ARG A 137 -20.02 -13.36 3.17
C ARG A 137 -20.28 -14.52 2.22
N LYS A 138 -19.28 -15.37 1.93
CA LYS A 138 -19.31 -16.41 0.87
C LYS A 138 -19.62 -15.85 -0.53
N HIS A 139 -19.28 -14.59 -0.78
CA HIS A 139 -19.50 -13.92 -2.07
C HIS A 139 -18.29 -14.10 -3.01
N GLN A 140 -17.87 -15.36 -3.23
CA GLN A 140 -16.62 -15.67 -3.93
C GLN A 140 -16.60 -15.22 -5.41
N HIS A 141 -17.76 -15.05 -6.05
CA HIS A 141 -17.83 -14.54 -7.43
C HIS A 141 -17.25 -13.12 -7.58
N GLN A 142 -17.23 -12.33 -6.51
CA GLN A 142 -16.64 -10.98 -6.51
C GLN A 142 -15.11 -11.02 -6.36
N VAL A 143 -14.56 -12.13 -5.84
CA VAL A 143 -13.13 -12.32 -5.59
C VAL A 143 -12.46 -12.95 -6.81
N SER A 144 -12.41 -12.18 -7.90
CA SER A 144 -11.73 -12.60 -9.14
C SER A 144 -10.21 -12.64 -8.96
N PHE A 145 -9.52 -13.37 -9.85
CA PHE A 145 -8.05 -13.35 -9.91
C PHE A 145 -7.53 -11.92 -10.08
N LEU A 146 -8.12 -11.17 -11.01
CA LEU A 146 -7.72 -9.80 -11.31
C LEU A 146 -7.87 -8.88 -10.09
N HIS A 147 -8.94 -9.03 -9.31
CA HIS A 147 -9.17 -8.22 -8.13
C HIS A 147 -8.06 -8.45 -7.08
N VAL A 148 -7.78 -9.72 -6.72
CA VAL A 148 -6.73 -10.06 -5.75
C VAL A 148 -5.35 -9.61 -6.24
N TYR A 149 -5.05 -9.85 -7.52
CA TYR A 149 -3.79 -9.43 -8.16
C TYR A 149 -3.61 -7.91 -8.13
N HIS A 150 -4.65 -7.16 -8.50
CA HIS A 150 -4.65 -5.70 -8.48
C HIS A 150 -4.35 -5.16 -7.08
N HIS A 151 -5.03 -5.66 -6.05
CA HIS A 151 -4.80 -5.19 -4.67
C HIS A 151 -3.35 -5.41 -4.22
N ILE A 152 -2.80 -6.62 -4.42
CA ILE A 152 -1.40 -6.92 -4.06
C ILE A 152 -0.43 -6.02 -4.82
N LEU A 153 -0.66 -5.83 -6.12
CA LEU A 153 0.23 -5.05 -6.97
C LEU A 153 0.16 -3.55 -6.67
N MET A 154 -1.00 -3.02 -6.31
CA MET A 154 -1.14 -1.62 -5.87
C MET A 154 -0.36 -1.35 -4.58
N VAL A 155 -0.49 -2.22 -3.56
CA VAL A 155 0.28 -2.07 -2.31
C VAL A 155 1.78 -2.23 -2.57
N GLY A 156 2.18 -3.26 -3.32
CA GLY A 156 3.58 -3.51 -3.64
C GLY A 156 4.22 -2.38 -4.47
N SER A 157 3.51 -1.86 -5.47
CA SER A 157 4.01 -0.78 -6.32
C SER A 157 4.10 0.56 -5.59
N LEU A 158 3.17 0.87 -4.68
CA LEU A 158 3.25 2.07 -3.84
C LEU A 158 4.40 2.00 -2.85
N PHE A 159 4.57 0.85 -2.19
CA PHE A 159 5.72 0.61 -1.32
C PHE A 159 7.03 0.78 -2.10
N PHE A 160 7.13 0.14 -3.27
CA PHE A 160 8.30 0.26 -4.14
C PHE A 160 8.54 1.69 -4.61
N ARG A 161 7.49 2.45 -4.97
CA ARG A 161 7.65 3.85 -5.36
C ARG A 161 8.20 4.70 -4.23
N CYS A 162 7.68 4.53 -3.02
CA CYS A 162 8.15 5.33 -1.89
C CYS A 162 9.53 4.89 -1.39
N ALA A 163 9.85 3.59 -1.45
CA ALA A 163 11.12 3.05 -0.99
C ALA A 163 12.25 3.15 -2.04
N LEU A 164 11.99 2.94 -3.33
CA LEU A 164 13.04 2.86 -4.37
C LEU A 164 13.09 4.06 -5.31
N PHE A 165 11.94 4.67 -5.64
CA PHE A 165 11.90 5.74 -6.64
C PHE A 165 12.66 6.98 -6.16
N VAL A 166 12.68 7.21 -4.85
CA VAL A 166 13.44 8.29 -4.21
C VAL A 166 14.96 8.23 -4.53
N ARG A 167 15.56 7.05 -4.70
CA ARG A 167 17.03 6.93 -4.90
C ARG A 167 17.43 6.59 -6.35
N TRP A 168 16.57 5.88 -7.09
CA TRP A 168 16.82 5.53 -8.51
C TRP A 168 16.48 6.65 -9.48
N SER A 169 15.49 7.50 -9.16
CA SER A 169 15.05 8.58 -10.04
C SER A 169 16.21 9.53 -10.37
N TRP A 170 17.06 9.87 -9.39
CA TRP A 170 18.27 10.70 -9.59
C TRP A 170 19.22 10.21 -10.71
N ARG A 171 19.21 8.92 -11.03
CA ARG A 171 20.09 8.33 -12.05
C ARG A 171 19.45 8.25 -13.44
N ILE A 172 18.12 8.31 -13.52
CA ILE A 172 17.36 8.29 -14.79
C ILE A 172 17.00 9.73 -15.22
N THR A 173 16.91 10.65 -14.27
CA THR A 173 16.49 12.04 -14.50
C THR A 173 17.63 13.03 -14.70
N SER A 174 18.85 12.59 -15.01
CA SER A 174 19.88 13.49 -15.56
C SER A 174 19.49 14.09 -16.93
N HIS A 175 18.34 13.68 -17.47
CA HIS A 175 17.75 14.14 -18.73
C HIS A 175 16.36 14.79 -18.55
N CYS A 176 15.95 15.05 -17.30
CA CYS A 176 15.03 16.15 -16.98
C CYS A 176 15.88 17.32 -16.46
#